data_AF-T1B8X9-F1
#
_entry.id   AF-T1B8X9-F1
#
_cell.length_a   1.000
_cell.length_b   1.000
_cell.length_c   1.000
_cell.angle_alpha   90.00
_cell.angle_beta   90.00
_cell.angle_gamma   90.00
#
_symmetry.space_group_name_H-M   'P 1'
#
loop_
_entity.id
_entity.type
_entity.pdbx_description
1 polymer ?
#
loop_
_entity_poly.entity_id
_entity_poly.type
_entity_poly.pdbx_seq_one_letter_code
_entity_poly.pdbx_strand_id
1 'polypeptide(L)' 'MEVRDLSIQFTTEDGTVQALDRISLTLRSGEVLGVIGESGSGKTTLAQAV' A
#
# COMPACT_ATOMS: atom_id res chain seq x y z
N MET A 1 -1.23 15.08 2.68
CA MET A 1 -1.79 13.95 1.93
C MET A 1 -2.55 13.06 2.91
N GLU A 2 -3.71 12.57 2.51
CA GLU A 2 -4.52 11.64 3.31
C GLU A 2 -4.99 10.48 2.41
N VAL A 3 -4.85 9.26 2.91
CA VAL A 3 -5.29 8.01 2.28
C VAL A 3 -6.20 7.31 3.28
N ARG A 4 -7.35 6.82 2.83
CA ARG A 4 -8.34 6.14 3.66
C ARG A 4 -8.77 4.84 3.00
N ASP A 5 -8.73 3.77 3.77
CA ASP A 5 -9.21 2.42 3.43
C ASP A 5 -8.73 1.92 2.04
N LEU A 6 -7.48 2.22 1.67
CA LEU A 6 -6.90 1.78 0.40
C LEU A 6 -6.72 0.27 0.38
N SER A 7 -7.43 -0.39 -0.52
CA SER A 7 -7.30 -1.82 -0.81
C SER A 7 -6.97 -2.04 -2.27
N ILE A 8 -5.98 -2.90 -2.53
CA ILE A 8 -5.59 -3.31 -3.89
C ILE A 8 -5.47 -4.82 -3.93
N GLN A 9 -6.14 -5.42 -4.91
CA GLN A 9 -6.08 -6.84 -5.22
C GLN A 9 -5.55 -7.03 -6.64
N PHE A 10 -4.73 -8.05 -6.82
CA PHE A 10 -4.30 -8.51 -8.14
C PHE A 10 -4.91 -9.87 -8.41
N THR A 11 -5.42 -10.07 -9.62
CA THR A 11 -5.81 -11.38 -10.12
C THR A 11 -4.60 -12.00 -10.80
N THR A 12 -4.15 -13.16 -10.31
CA THR A 12 -3.09 -13.97 -10.90
C THR A 12 -3.66 -15.32 -11.35
N GLU A 13 -2.86 -16.12 -12.05
CA GLU A 13 -3.26 -17.47 -12.47
C GLU A 13 -3.56 -18.39 -11.28
N ASP A 14 -2.87 -18.18 -10.15
CA ASP A 14 -3.02 -18.95 -8.91
C ASP A 14 -4.15 -18.43 -8.01
N GLY A 15 -4.84 -17.35 -8.40
CA GLY A 15 -5.96 -16.77 -7.68
C GLY A 15 -5.80 -15.28 -7.39
N THR A 16 -6.60 -14.76 -6.45
CA THR A 16 -6.55 -13.34 -6.07
C THR A 16 -5.55 -13.13 -4.94
N VAL A 17 -4.61 -12.20 -5.15
CA VAL A 17 -3.63 -11.78 -4.15
C VAL A 17 -4.03 -10.41 -3.60
N GLN A 18 -4.22 -10.34 -2.28
CA GLN A 18 -4.40 -9.07 -1.57
C GLN A 18 -3.04 -8.38 -1.42
N ALA A 19 -2.80 -7.30 -2.16
CA ALA A 19 -1.55 -6.55 -2.08
C ALA A 19 -1.57 -5.47 -1.02
N LEU A 20 -2.71 -4.78 -0.84
CA LEU A 20 -2.96 -3.81 0.23
C LEU A 20 -4.34 -4.08 0.81
N ASP A 21 -4.49 -4.17 2.13
CA ASP A 21 -5.78 -4.36 2.81
C ASP A 21 -6.10 -3.17 3.71
N ARG A 22 -7.07 -2.35 3.29
CA ARG A 22 -7.63 -1.22 4.03
C ARG A 22 -6.59 -0.32 4.70
N ILE A 23 -5.58 0.07 3.94
CA ILE A 23 -4.51 0.94 4.43
C ILE A 23 -5.03 2.37 4.56
N SER A 24 -4.88 2.94 5.76
CA SER A 24 -5.19 4.35 6.05
C SER A 24 -3.95 5.04 6.61
N LEU A 25 -3.57 6.17 6.02
CA LEU A 25 -2.43 6.96 6.48
C LEU A 25 -2.61 8.45 6.19
N THR A 26 -1.95 9.30 6.97
CA THR A 26 -1.90 10.75 6.78
C THR A 26 -0.45 11.19 6.81
N LEU A 27 -0.04 11.99 5.82
CA LEU A 27 1.28 12.60 5.75
C LEU A 27 1.14 14.12 5.68
N ARG A 28 1.70 14.83 6.65
CA ARG A 28 1.64 16.29 6.73
C ARG A 28 2.76 16.92 5.91
N SER A 29 2.62 18.22 5.63
CA SER A 29 3.68 18.97 4.95
C SER A 29 4.96 18.97 5.79
N GLY A 30 6.09 18.65 5.16
CA GLY A 30 7.40 18.57 5.82
C GLY A 30 7.70 17.25 6.53
N GLU A 31 6.78 16.28 6.55
CA GLU A 31 7.03 14.94 7.08
C GLU A 31 7.62 14.00 6.02
N VAL A 32 8.39 13.02 6.47
CA VAL A 32 8.94 11.95 5.63
C VAL A 32 8.33 10.62 6.04
N LEU A 33 7.78 9.89 5.08
CA LEU A 33 7.23 8.54 5.29
C LEU A 33 8.23 7.48 4.82
N GLY A 34 8.64 6.60 5.73
CA GLY A 34 9.39 5.39 5.41
C GLY A 34 8.47 4.17 5.40
N VAL A 35 8.54 3.35 4.35
CA VAL A 35 7.78 2.08 4.26
C VAL A 35 8.77 0.91 4.24
N ILE A 36 8.71 0.05 5.26
CA ILE A 36 9.61 -1.10 5.45
C ILE A 36 8.83 -2.39 5.65
N GLY A 37 9.46 -3.53 5.34
CA GLY A 37 8.84 -4.86 5.41
C GLY A 37 9.48 -5.86 4.45
N GLU A 38 9.16 -7.14 4.62
CA GLU A 38 9.68 -8.24 3.81
C GLU A 38 9.34 -8.12 2.32
N SER A 39 10.10 -8.77 1.44
CA SER A 39 9.78 -8.80 0.01
C SER A 39 8.36 -9.33 -0.22
N GLY A 40 7.58 -8.67 -1.07
CA GLY A 40 6.18 -9.04 -1.33
C GLY A 40 5.13 -8.42 -0.40
N SER A 41 5.51 -7.68 0.65
CA SER A 41 4.56 -7.10 1.62
C SER A 41 3.73 -5.90 1.12
N GLY A 42 3.69 -5.63 -0.19
CA GLY A 42 2.90 -4.52 -0.76
C GLY A 42 3.54 -3.13 -0.74
N LYS A 43 4.81 -2.97 -0.31
CA LYS A 43 5.48 -1.65 -0.20
C LYS A 43 5.50 -0.86 -1.52
N THR A 44 5.95 -1.52 -2.60
CA THR A 44 6.01 -0.90 -3.94
C THR A 44 4.61 -0.54 -4.43
N THR A 45 3.64 -1.42 -4.18
CA THR A 45 2.23 -1.18 -4.51
C THR A 45 1.68 0.03 -3.77
N LEU A 46 1.98 0.18 -2.47
CA LEU A 46 1.61 1.36 -1.70
C LEU A 46 2.25 2.63 -2.28
N ALA A 47 3.54 2.60 -2.59
CA ALA A 47 4.25 3.76 -3.14
C ALA A 47 3.74 4.20 -4.53
N GLN A 48 3.19 3.28 -5.32
CA GLN A 48 2.61 3.58 -6.63
C GLN A 48 1.16 4.08 -6.55
N ALA A 49 0.46 3.78 -5.47
CA ALA A 49 -0.95 4.12 -5.30
C ALA A 49 -1.18 5.51 -4.70
N VAL A 50 -0.13 6.16 -4.19
CA VAL A 50 -0.17 7.46 -3.49
C VAL A 50 0.53 8.57 -4.27
#